data_AF-A0A1L7WKK7-F1
#
_entry.id   AF-A0A1L7WKK7-F1
#
_cell.length_a   1.000
_cell.length_b   1.000
_cell.length_c   1.000
_cell.angle_alpha   90.00
_cell.angle_beta   90.00
_cell.angle_gamma   90.00
#
_symmetry.space_group_name_H-M   'P 1'
#
loop_
_entity.id
_entity.type
_entity.pdbx_description
1 polymer ?
#
loop_
_entity_poly.entity_id
_entity_poly.type
_entity_poly.pdbx_seq_one_letter_code
_entity_poly.pdbx_strand_id
1 'polypeptide(L)'
;MDAVTIFLTACQRMLTIPATLFIALMLPRIFYCHWIVRALTLLVIYCETAYGYRPHKITNIIISYLMGFGGPLMFIRSANLLLFTNPRNFQRLRKLKAIANLDMSKRRIGHEWEPFPEFGLRRAYWILDLLFNLRGIGWSYRKPLYPVPRDIQTLYQDIGMDISNENPYFRPTRSNDLKRSAFFKQQFFLLITRFLMVDLCINLMDRSQAFQGFQPPLSMVYPVSTRSLLMFLWNGVLGTAGVYSVMDLYGSCIALVSVGLLGPNVLGTWGEPFMYPRLWGPLWAIWDDGLMGMWSPVWHDLFKHIFQTFSRGLVPEKPDPDFSRWSYHGRSLIRMQIVFLLSGICHGGASHIQLTHTYPILTFIGFTSQAIGIALQILIDSFMETFEVGHVKRKAWILLYSLVWAFFTMYVFLGDLAASGAFKLKLVPFSVVGLLWGRPWPGWQGS
;
A
#
# COMPACT_ATOMS: atom_id res chain seq x y z
N MET A 1 3.18 -30.41 -13.20
CA MET A 1 2.33 -29.95 -12.09
C MET A 1 1.09 -29.38 -12.70
N ASP A 2 -0.08 -29.86 -12.30
CA ASP A 2 -1.34 -29.23 -12.70
C ASP A 2 -1.51 -27.85 -12.03
N ALA A 3 -2.46 -27.07 -12.54
CA ALA A 3 -2.77 -25.73 -12.04
C ALA A 3 -3.17 -25.73 -10.56
N VAL A 4 -3.85 -26.79 -10.10
CA VAL A 4 -4.26 -26.97 -8.70
C VAL A 4 -3.04 -27.07 -7.79
N THR A 5 -2.04 -27.85 -8.14
CA THR A 5 -0.80 -27.99 -7.36
C THR A 5 -0.03 -26.68 -7.29
N ILE A 6 0.02 -25.91 -8.39
CA ILE A 6 0.65 -24.59 -8.42
C ILE A 6 -0.09 -23.64 -7.47
N PHE A 7 -1.41 -23.60 -7.53
CA PHE A 7 -2.24 -22.79 -6.66
C PHE A 7 -2.07 -23.16 -5.18
N LEU A 8 -2.16 -24.45 -4.84
CA LEU A 8 -1.96 -24.93 -3.47
C LEU A 8 -0.55 -24.61 -2.96
N THR A 9 0.48 -24.76 -3.80
CA THR A 9 1.85 -24.38 -3.44
C THR A 9 1.97 -22.88 -3.17
N ALA A 10 1.34 -22.05 -4.00
CA ALA A 10 1.31 -20.61 -3.82
C ALA A 10 0.58 -20.22 -2.53
N CYS A 11 -0.61 -20.77 -2.29
CA CYS A 11 -1.38 -20.55 -1.06
C CYS A 11 -0.60 -20.99 0.17
N GLN A 12 0.00 -22.19 0.14
CA GLN A 12 0.83 -22.68 1.23
C GLN A 12 1.94 -21.68 1.54
N ARG A 13 2.74 -21.28 0.54
CA ARG A 13 3.85 -20.32 0.72
C ARG A 13 3.38 -18.96 1.22
N MET A 14 2.29 -18.43 0.66
CA MET A 14 1.73 -17.13 1.08
C MET A 14 1.16 -17.16 2.50
N LEU A 15 0.64 -18.30 2.94
CA LEU A 15 0.02 -18.46 4.25
C LEU A 15 1.00 -18.91 5.35
N THR A 16 2.11 -19.58 5.01
CA THR A 16 3.09 -20.02 6.03
C THR A 16 3.61 -18.85 6.85
N ILE A 17 4.04 -17.77 6.18
CA ILE A 17 4.64 -16.60 6.85
C ILE A 17 3.66 -15.92 7.84
N PRO A 18 2.40 -15.60 7.46
CA PRO A 18 1.44 -15.06 8.42
C PRO A 18 0.97 -16.09 9.46
N ALA A 19 1.07 -17.40 9.19
CA ALA A 19 0.60 -18.43 10.14
C ALA A 19 1.41 -18.44 11.44
N THR A 20 2.73 -18.33 11.39
CA THR A 20 3.57 -18.31 12.61
C THR A 20 3.28 -17.07 13.46
N LEU A 21 3.16 -15.90 12.84
CA LEU A 21 2.74 -14.69 13.54
C LEU A 21 1.31 -14.82 14.10
N PHE A 22 0.39 -15.41 13.34
CA PHE A 22 -0.98 -15.66 13.77
C PHE A 22 -1.02 -16.54 15.03
N ILE A 23 -0.26 -17.64 15.06
CA ILE A 23 -0.14 -18.53 16.22
C ILE A 23 0.44 -17.77 17.42
N ALA A 24 1.49 -16.96 17.19
CA ALA A 24 2.10 -16.16 18.24
C ALA A 24 1.10 -15.18 18.90
N LEU A 25 0.24 -14.58 18.08
CA LEU A 25 -0.82 -13.67 18.54
C LEU A 25 -2.01 -14.41 19.17
N MET A 26 -2.29 -15.66 18.76
CA MET A 26 -3.31 -16.50 19.39
C MET A 26 -2.92 -16.90 20.81
N LEU A 27 -1.62 -17.09 21.07
CA LEU A 27 -1.09 -17.60 22.34
C LEU A 27 -0.11 -16.60 23.00
N PRO A 28 -0.53 -15.35 23.29
CA PRO A 28 0.39 -14.30 23.70
C PRO A 28 1.04 -14.57 25.07
N ARG A 29 0.41 -15.39 25.92
CA ARG A 29 1.01 -15.80 27.20
C ARG A 29 2.32 -16.58 27.02
N ILE A 30 2.47 -17.28 25.88
CA ILE A 30 3.69 -18.02 25.53
C ILE A 30 4.62 -17.09 24.77
N PHE A 31 4.14 -16.51 23.67
CA PHE A 31 5.02 -15.82 22.72
C PHE A 31 5.43 -14.41 23.16
N TYR A 32 4.70 -13.79 24.10
CA TYR A 32 5.01 -12.47 24.66
C TYR A 32 5.43 -12.54 26.14
N CYS A 33 5.79 -13.72 26.65
CA CYS A 33 6.28 -13.83 28.05
C CYS A 33 7.66 -13.18 28.23
N HIS A 34 8.52 -13.25 27.21
CA HIS A 34 9.90 -12.79 27.27
C HIS A 34 10.38 -12.30 25.90
N TRP A 35 11.33 -11.34 25.90
CA TRP A 35 11.84 -10.75 24.65
C TRP A 35 12.61 -11.78 23.80
N ILE A 36 13.28 -12.76 24.42
CA ILE A 36 13.97 -13.85 23.70
C ILE A 36 12.98 -14.68 22.89
N VAL A 37 11.80 -15.02 23.47
CA VAL A 37 10.78 -15.80 22.75
C VAL A 37 10.26 -15.02 21.55
N ARG A 38 10.04 -13.72 21.71
CA ARG A 38 9.63 -12.82 20.61
C ARG A 38 10.70 -12.78 19.50
N ALA A 39 11.98 -12.69 19.87
CA ALA A 39 13.10 -12.69 18.93
C ALA A 39 13.26 -14.03 18.19
N LEU A 40 13.15 -15.16 18.89
CA LEU A 40 13.18 -16.49 18.28
C LEU A 40 11.99 -16.71 17.33
N THR A 41 10.80 -16.23 17.70
CA THR A 41 9.62 -16.28 16.83
C THR A 41 9.86 -15.48 15.56
N LEU A 42 10.45 -14.27 15.68
CA LEU A 42 10.80 -13.46 14.53
C LEU A 42 11.86 -14.14 13.64
N LEU A 43 12.83 -14.85 14.24
CA LEU A 43 13.81 -15.64 13.51
C LEU A 43 13.17 -16.78 12.72
N VAL A 44 12.17 -17.48 13.30
CA VAL A 44 11.39 -18.50 12.56
C VAL A 44 10.69 -17.87 11.35
N ILE A 45 10.02 -16.73 11.54
CA ILE A 45 9.35 -16.01 10.44
C ILE A 45 10.34 -15.54 9.39
N TYR A 46 11.55 -15.12 9.78
CA TYR A 46 12.64 -14.80 8.86
C TYR A 46 13.04 -16.03 8.03
N CYS A 47 13.23 -17.20 8.67
CA CYS A 47 13.56 -18.43 7.97
C CYS A 47 12.44 -18.89 7.03
N GLU A 48 11.17 -18.75 7.41
CA GLU A 48 10.01 -19.01 6.55
C GLU A 48 9.98 -18.07 5.35
N THR A 49 10.24 -16.78 5.60
CA THR A 49 10.36 -15.77 4.54
C THR A 49 11.47 -16.18 3.57
N ALA A 50 12.69 -16.45 4.06
CA ALA A 50 13.82 -16.88 3.23
C ALA A 50 13.53 -18.19 2.48
N TYR A 51 12.81 -19.13 3.08
CA TYR A 51 12.37 -20.36 2.42
C TYR A 51 11.42 -20.07 1.24
N GLY A 52 10.54 -19.06 1.39
CA GLY A 52 9.65 -18.59 0.34
C GLY A 52 10.38 -18.15 -0.94
N TYR A 53 11.62 -17.66 -0.81
CA TYR A 53 12.49 -17.23 -1.91
C TYR A 53 13.23 -18.35 -2.63
N ARG A 54 13.10 -19.60 -2.17
CA ARG A 54 13.65 -20.73 -2.94
C ARG A 54 12.97 -20.81 -4.32
N PRO A 55 13.72 -21.15 -5.37
CA PRO A 55 13.18 -21.30 -6.71
C PRO A 55 11.88 -22.09 -6.73
N HIS A 56 10.90 -21.62 -7.49
CA HIS A 56 9.57 -22.21 -7.57
C HIS A 56 9.05 -22.21 -9.00
N LYS A 57 8.00 -22.99 -9.23
CA LYS A 57 7.34 -23.12 -10.54
C LYS A 57 6.05 -22.31 -10.66
N ILE A 58 5.84 -21.29 -9.81
CA ILE A 58 4.67 -20.40 -9.91
C ILE A 58 4.79 -19.59 -11.21
N THR A 59 3.96 -19.93 -12.20
CA THR A 59 3.94 -19.32 -13.53
C THR A 59 3.17 -18.01 -13.59
N ASN A 60 2.24 -17.79 -12.65
CA ASN A 60 1.50 -16.55 -12.56
C ASN A 60 2.41 -15.44 -11.98
N ILE A 61 2.75 -14.48 -12.84
CA ILE A 61 3.65 -13.35 -12.55
C ILE A 61 3.16 -12.51 -11.36
N ILE A 62 1.85 -12.30 -11.24
CA ILE A 62 1.27 -11.53 -10.11
C ILE A 62 1.41 -12.30 -8.81
N ILE A 63 1.07 -13.58 -8.79
CA ILE A 63 1.21 -14.40 -7.58
C ILE A 63 2.68 -14.45 -7.15
N SER A 64 3.61 -14.63 -8.10
CA SER A 64 5.04 -14.58 -7.83
C SER A 64 5.44 -13.22 -7.24
N TYR A 65 5.01 -12.12 -7.87
CA TYR A 65 5.29 -10.77 -7.41
C TYR A 65 4.76 -10.53 -5.99
N LEU A 66 3.52 -10.92 -5.72
CA LEU A 66 2.88 -10.77 -4.42
C LEU A 66 3.57 -11.63 -3.35
N MET A 67 4.11 -12.79 -3.70
CA MET A 67 4.87 -13.62 -2.76
C MET A 67 6.22 -12.97 -2.42
N GLY A 68 6.96 -12.49 -3.42
CA GLY A 68 8.23 -11.78 -3.20
C GLY A 68 8.08 -10.40 -2.56
N PHE A 69 6.93 -9.75 -2.71
CA PHE A 69 6.61 -8.52 -1.97
C PHE A 69 6.12 -8.84 -0.55
N GLY A 70 5.21 -9.81 -0.45
CA GLY A 70 4.48 -10.17 0.75
C GLY A 70 5.36 -10.76 1.84
N GLY A 71 6.39 -11.54 1.47
CA GLY A 71 7.33 -12.12 2.43
C GLY A 71 8.03 -11.06 3.31
N PRO A 72 8.83 -10.15 2.72
CA PRO A 72 9.47 -9.08 3.47
C PRO A 72 8.45 -8.17 4.18
N LEU A 73 7.32 -7.85 3.54
CA LEU A 73 6.28 -7.05 4.18
C LEU A 73 5.76 -7.71 5.46
N MET A 74 5.49 -9.02 5.43
CA MET A 74 5.02 -9.78 6.60
C MET A 74 6.10 -9.96 7.64
N PHE A 75 7.38 -10.07 7.25
CA PHE A 75 8.48 -10.02 8.20
C PHE A 75 8.55 -8.67 8.92
N ILE A 76 8.44 -7.55 8.20
CA ILE A 76 8.40 -6.20 8.78
C ILE A 76 7.19 -6.03 9.70
N ARG A 77 6.01 -6.52 9.28
CA ARG A 77 4.80 -6.51 10.11
C ARG A 77 4.99 -7.34 11.38
N SER A 78 5.61 -8.51 11.27
CA SER A 78 5.95 -9.37 12.40
C SER A 78 6.88 -8.67 13.36
N ALA A 79 7.94 -8.02 12.88
CA ALA A 79 8.85 -7.24 13.71
C ALA A 79 8.14 -6.09 14.44
N ASN A 80 7.21 -5.39 13.78
CA ASN A 80 6.37 -4.38 14.44
C ASN A 80 5.58 -4.95 15.61
N LEU A 81 4.92 -6.09 15.40
CA LEU A 81 4.04 -6.70 16.40
C LEU A 81 4.79 -7.49 17.47
N LEU A 82 5.97 -8.03 17.16
CA LEU A 82 6.78 -8.85 18.04
C LEU A 82 7.91 -8.09 18.72
N LEU A 83 8.37 -6.93 18.24
CA LEU A 83 9.46 -6.20 18.90
C LEU A 83 8.98 -4.86 19.44
N PHE A 84 8.38 -4.03 18.60
CA PHE A 84 8.11 -2.63 18.91
C PHE A 84 6.77 -2.37 19.60
N THR A 85 5.84 -3.33 19.55
CA THR A 85 4.50 -3.16 20.12
C THR A 85 4.07 -4.36 20.96
N ASN A 86 3.05 -4.14 21.80
CA ASN A 86 2.35 -5.20 22.51
C ASN A 86 0.88 -5.20 22.05
N PRO A 87 0.49 -6.13 21.16
CA PRO A 87 -0.86 -6.16 20.59
C PRO A 87 -1.98 -6.32 21.62
N ARG A 88 -1.68 -6.77 22.84
CA ARG A 88 -2.64 -6.83 23.94
C ARG A 88 -3.16 -5.45 24.37
N ASN A 89 -2.40 -4.40 24.09
CA ASN A 89 -2.78 -3.02 24.40
C ASN A 89 -3.59 -2.39 23.27
N PHE A 90 -3.75 -3.08 22.14
CA PHE A 90 -4.52 -2.56 21.03
C PHE A 90 -6.01 -2.78 21.29
N GLN A 91 -6.78 -1.83 20.78
CA GLN A 91 -8.22 -1.91 20.71
C GLN A 91 -8.63 -1.77 19.24
N ARG A 92 -9.70 -2.46 18.88
CA ARG A 92 -10.27 -2.45 17.55
C ARG A 92 -11.68 -1.86 17.61
N LEU A 93 -12.06 -1.03 16.64
CA LEU A 93 -13.44 -0.60 16.48
C LEU A 93 -14.34 -1.79 16.18
N ARG A 94 -15.33 -2.00 17.04
CA ARG A 94 -16.36 -3.02 16.87
C ARG A 94 -17.70 -2.36 16.69
N LYS A 95 -18.38 -2.73 15.60
CA LYS A 95 -19.79 -2.40 15.39
C LYS A 95 -20.65 -3.19 16.38
N LEU A 96 -21.49 -2.48 17.15
CA LEU A 96 -22.49 -3.11 18.00
C LEU A 96 -23.64 -3.63 17.12
N LYS A 97 -24.05 -4.88 17.35
CA LYS A 97 -25.33 -5.37 16.80
C LYS A 97 -26.42 -4.50 17.41
N ALA A 98 -27.32 -3.97 16.58
CA ALA A 98 -28.47 -3.21 17.06
C ALA A 98 -29.23 -4.08 18.06
N ILE A 99 -29.17 -3.74 19.35
CA ILE A 99 -29.95 -4.40 20.38
C ILE A 99 -31.39 -4.02 20.10
N ALA A 100 -32.21 -4.98 19.67
CA ALA A 100 -33.60 -4.75 19.28
C ALA A 100 -34.52 -4.30 20.45
N ASN A 101 -34.01 -4.28 21.68
CA ASN A 101 -34.85 -4.24 22.88
C ASN A 101 -34.73 -2.98 23.76
N LEU A 102 -34.05 -1.92 23.33
CA LEU A 102 -34.06 -0.67 24.10
C LEU A 102 -34.30 0.52 23.18
N ASP A 103 -35.53 1.03 23.27
CA ASP A 103 -35.98 2.33 22.79
C ASP A 103 -35.93 2.53 21.25
N MET A 104 -37.08 2.30 20.60
CA MET A 104 -37.31 2.56 19.17
C MET A 104 -37.01 4.01 18.76
N SER A 105 -36.92 4.95 19.71
CA SER A 105 -36.55 6.35 19.45
C SER A 105 -35.04 6.59 19.32
N LYS A 106 -34.19 5.61 19.72
CA LYS A 106 -32.72 5.72 19.70
C LYS A 106 -32.06 4.47 19.10
N ARG A 107 -32.44 4.12 17.87
CA ARG A 107 -31.70 3.14 17.06
C ARG A 107 -30.32 3.71 16.63
N ARG A 108 -29.44 3.98 17.60
CA ARG A 108 -28.03 4.32 17.35
C ARG A 108 -27.29 3.01 17.18
N ILE A 109 -26.99 2.68 15.93
CA ILE A 109 -25.94 1.72 15.62
C ILE A 109 -24.64 2.37 16.14
N GLY A 110 -24.21 1.98 17.34
CA GLY A 110 -22.99 2.49 17.95
C GLY A 110 -21.78 1.64 17.60
N HIS A 111 -20.61 2.25 17.67
CA HIS A 111 -19.34 1.54 17.69
C HIS A 111 -18.74 1.62 19.10
N GLU A 112 -17.81 0.73 19.39
CA GLU A 112 -17.05 0.74 20.64
C GLU A 112 -15.63 0.23 20.41
N TRP A 113 -14.76 0.48 21.38
CA TRP A 113 -13.44 -0.12 21.43
C TRP A 113 -13.50 -1.54 21.98
N GLU A 114 -13.20 -2.52 21.12
CA GLU A 114 -13.02 -3.91 21.50
C GLU A 114 -11.56 -4.13 21.93
N PRO A 115 -11.28 -4.47 23.20
CA PRO A 115 -9.95 -4.83 23.66
C PRO A 115 -9.52 -6.19 23.10
N PHE A 116 -8.25 -6.55 23.31
CA PHE A 116 -7.71 -7.84 22.91
C PHE A 116 -8.54 -9.02 23.46
N PRO A 117 -9.24 -9.80 22.61
CA PRO A 117 -10.21 -10.80 23.09
C PRO A 117 -9.54 -12.02 23.75
N GLU A 118 -10.32 -12.79 24.52
CA GLU A 118 -9.93 -14.12 25.02
C GLU A 118 -9.73 -15.14 23.89
N PHE A 119 -9.07 -16.27 24.20
CA PHE A 119 -8.75 -17.29 23.20
C PHE A 119 -10.03 -17.85 22.56
N GLY A 120 -10.05 -17.96 21.23
CA GLY A 120 -11.18 -18.50 20.48
C GLY A 120 -11.34 -17.84 19.11
N LEU A 121 -12.46 -18.11 18.44
CA LEU A 121 -12.75 -17.59 17.09
C LEU A 121 -12.79 -16.06 17.03
N ARG A 122 -13.22 -15.41 18.11
CA ARG A 122 -13.26 -13.95 18.20
C ARG A 122 -11.85 -13.34 18.17
N ARG A 123 -10.89 -13.93 18.90
CA ARG A 123 -9.47 -13.57 18.82
C ARG A 123 -8.89 -13.87 17.45
N ALA A 124 -9.23 -15.02 16.84
CA ALA A 124 -8.80 -15.34 15.49
C ALA A 124 -9.24 -14.26 14.49
N TYR A 125 -10.51 -13.85 14.48
CA TYR A 125 -11.02 -12.78 13.61
C TYR A 125 -10.34 -11.42 13.89
N TRP A 126 -10.09 -11.12 15.16
CA TRP A 126 -9.37 -9.91 15.58
C TRP A 126 -7.93 -9.90 15.07
N ILE A 127 -7.24 -11.04 15.11
CA ILE A 127 -5.87 -11.17 14.60
C ILE A 127 -5.84 -11.14 13.08
N LEU A 128 -6.76 -11.83 12.39
CA LEU A 128 -6.86 -11.76 10.93
C LEU A 128 -7.03 -10.31 10.48
N ASP A 129 -7.83 -9.53 11.20
CA ASP A 129 -7.93 -8.11 10.93
C ASP A 129 -6.60 -7.39 11.12
N LEU A 130 -5.93 -7.61 12.25
CA LEU A 130 -4.62 -7.02 12.51
C LEU A 130 -3.57 -7.38 11.43
N LEU A 131 -3.65 -8.56 10.83
CA LEU A 131 -2.71 -9.01 9.79
C LEU A 131 -3.04 -8.44 8.41
N PHE A 132 -4.32 -8.42 8.03
CA PHE A 132 -4.75 -8.06 6.66
C PHE A 132 -5.19 -6.60 6.51
N ASN A 133 -5.50 -5.91 7.60
CA ASN A 133 -5.71 -4.46 7.61
C ASN A 133 -4.36 -3.74 7.64
N LEU A 134 -3.67 -3.77 6.50
CA LEU A 134 -2.35 -3.16 6.32
C LEU A 134 -2.37 -1.65 6.58
N ARG A 135 -3.54 -1.03 6.40
CA ARG A 135 -3.80 0.37 6.71
C ARG A 135 -4.23 0.58 8.16
N GLY A 136 -4.34 -0.41 9.02
CA GLY A 136 -4.71 -0.22 10.44
C GLY A 136 -5.92 0.71 10.66
N ILE A 137 -6.88 0.73 9.74
CA ILE A 137 -8.06 1.60 9.86
C ILE A 137 -8.97 0.99 10.93
N GLY A 138 -9.48 1.82 11.83
CA GLY A 138 -10.32 1.35 12.94
C GLY A 138 -9.56 0.68 14.08
N TRP A 139 -8.26 0.95 14.21
CA TRP A 139 -7.41 0.46 15.28
C TRP A 139 -6.90 1.60 16.18
N SER A 140 -6.80 1.36 17.48
CA SER A 140 -6.38 2.36 18.47
C SER A 140 -4.87 2.65 18.47
N TYR A 141 -4.08 1.97 17.65
CA TYR A 141 -2.66 2.30 17.47
C TYR A 141 -2.43 3.24 16.29
N ARG A 142 -3.48 3.60 15.54
CA ARG A 142 -3.38 4.47 14.35
C ARG A 142 -4.44 5.56 14.39
N LYS A 143 -3.98 6.82 14.41
CA LYS A 143 -4.83 7.99 14.14
C LYS A 143 -5.45 7.86 12.73
N PRO A 144 -6.76 8.11 12.57
CA PRO A 144 -7.38 8.10 11.26
C PRO A 144 -6.74 9.19 10.38
N LEU A 145 -6.28 8.80 9.18
CA LEU A 145 -5.83 9.75 8.15
C LEU A 145 -6.99 10.23 7.27
N TYR A 146 -8.15 9.58 7.39
CA TYR A 146 -9.30 9.73 6.52
C TYR A 146 -10.53 10.12 7.34
N PRO A 147 -11.53 10.75 6.71
CA PRO A 147 -12.76 11.12 7.40
C PRO A 147 -13.50 9.87 7.87
N VAL A 148 -13.91 9.90 9.13
CA VAL A 148 -14.68 8.83 9.78
C VAL A 148 -16.00 9.40 10.33
N PRO A 149 -17.02 8.55 10.56
CA PRO A 149 -18.28 8.98 11.18
C PRO A 149 -18.11 9.72 12.49
N ARG A 150 -19.04 10.63 12.82
CA ARG A 150 -18.97 11.45 14.04
C ARG A 150 -18.94 10.62 15.33
N ASP A 151 -19.68 9.52 15.37
CA ASP A 151 -19.63 8.57 16.49
C ASP A 151 -18.25 7.92 16.63
N ILE A 152 -17.59 7.59 15.52
CA ILE A 152 -16.20 7.11 15.52
C ILE A 152 -15.22 8.21 15.94
N GLN A 153 -15.45 9.44 15.51
CA GLN A 153 -14.64 10.59 15.87
C GLN A 153 -14.61 10.76 17.40
N THR A 154 -15.78 10.69 18.06
CA THR A 154 -15.87 10.74 19.52
C THR A 154 -15.07 9.60 20.17
N LEU A 155 -15.16 8.37 19.68
CA LEU A 155 -14.39 7.24 20.22
C LEU A 155 -12.87 7.46 20.14
N TYR A 156 -12.37 8.06 19.05
CA TYR A 156 -10.96 8.42 18.94
C TYR A 156 -10.57 9.51 19.95
N GLN A 157 -11.42 10.52 20.14
CA GLN A 157 -11.19 11.58 21.14
C GLN A 157 -11.18 11.01 22.57
N ASP A 158 -12.05 10.04 22.87
CA ASP A 158 -12.15 9.41 24.20
C ASP A 158 -10.85 8.72 24.63
N ILE A 159 -10.06 8.22 23.67
CA ILE A 159 -8.72 7.63 23.92
C ILE A 159 -7.58 8.64 23.76
N GLY A 160 -7.89 9.94 23.71
CA GLY A 160 -6.91 11.02 23.62
C GLY A 160 -6.29 11.23 22.25
N MET A 161 -6.89 10.70 21.17
CA MET A 161 -6.42 11.01 19.81
C MET A 161 -7.03 12.30 19.29
N ASP A 162 -6.18 13.31 19.09
CA ASP A 162 -6.58 14.53 18.40
C ASP A 162 -6.88 14.24 16.93
N ILE A 163 -8.15 14.34 16.55
CA ILE A 163 -8.67 14.22 15.18
C ILE A 163 -9.05 15.57 14.56
N SER A 164 -8.93 16.68 15.30
CA SER A 164 -9.30 18.03 14.83
C SER A 164 -8.39 18.53 13.70
N ASN A 165 -7.13 18.09 13.71
CA ASN A 165 -6.16 18.31 12.65
C ASN A 165 -6.28 17.21 11.59
N GLU A 166 -7.36 17.23 10.81
CA GLU A 166 -7.53 16.38 9.63
C GLU A 166 -6.46 16.72 8.58
N ASN A 167 -5.87 15.69 7.95
CA ASN A 167 -4.91 15.90 6.87
C ASN A 167 -5.58 16.72 5.75
N PRO A 168 -5.03 17.90 5.35
CA PRO A 168 -5.68 18.79 4.40
C PRO A 168 -5.93 18.13 3.04
N TYR A 169 -5.16 17.11 2.68
CA TYR A 169 -5.31 16.37 1.43
C TYR A 169 -6.43 15.32 1.45
N PHE A 170 -6.90 14.92 2.62
CA PHE A 170 -7.91 13.88 2.78
C PHE A 170 -9.21 14.38 3.40
N ARG A 171 -9.48 15.69 3.29
CA ARG A 171 -10.75 16.28 3.73
C ARG A 171 -11.96 15.52 3.17
N PRO A 172 -13.10 15.50 3.87
CA PRO A 172 -14.33 14.96 3.34
C PRO A 172 -14.68 15.65 2.03
N THR A 173 -14.36 15.01 0.90
CA THR A 173 -14.95 15.41 -0.37
C THR A 173 -16.44 15.11 -0.29
N ARG A 174 -17.27 15.74 -1.13
CA ARG A 174 -18.70 15.39 -1.34
C ARG A 174 -18.95 13.88 -1.57
N SER A 175 -17.88 13.09 -1.78
CA SER A 175 -17.89 11.64 -1.97
C SER A 175 -17.69 10.81 -0.68
N ASN A 176 -17.38 11.44 0.46
CA ASN A 176 -17.32 10.77 1.77
C ASN A 176 -18.68 10.77 2.49
N ASP A 177 -19.77 10.76 1.71
CA ASP A 177 -21.09 10.47 2.25
C ASP A 177 -21.05 9.06 2.87
N LEU A 178 -21.04 9.00 4.20
CA LEU A 178 -21.12 7.77 5.01
C LEU A 178 -22.40 6.94 4.71
N LYS A 179 -23.28 7.47 3.86
CA LYS A 179 -24.42 6.75 3.32
C LYS A 179 -23.92 5.65 2.37
N ARG A 180 -24.17 4.41 2.77
CA ARG A 180 -23.81 3.19 2.00
C ARG A 180 -24.23 3.24 0.53
N SER A 181 -25.37 3.86 0.20
CA SER A 181 -25.83 4.01 -1.19
C SER A 181 -24.98 4.96 -2.02
N ALA A 182 -24.51 6.09 -1.45
CA ALA A 182 -23.62 7.02 -2.12
C ALA A 182 -22.23 6.39 -2.33
N PHE A 183 -21.71 5.74 -1.28
CA PHE A 183 -20.48 4.97 -1.36
C PHE A 183 -20.55 3.89 -2.46
N PHE A 184 -21.63 3.12 -2.52
CA PHE A 184 -21.80 2.08 -3.54
C PHE A 184 -21.82 2.66 -4.96
N LYS A 185 -22.58 3.74 -5.19
CA LYS A 185 -22.61 4.43 -6.50
C LYS A 185 -21.21 4.88 -6.92
N GLN A 186 -20.46 5.46 -5.99
CA GLN A 186 -19.09 5.91 -6.25
C GLN A 186 -18.16 4.74 -6.57
N GLN A 187 -18.14 3.69 -5.74
CA GLN A 187 -17.26 2.54 -5.94
C GLN A 187 -17.61 1.78 -7.23
N PHE A 188 -18.90 1.71 -7.59
CA PHE A 188 -19.34 1.12 -8.84
C PHE A 188 -18.91 1.96 -10.05
N PHE A 189 -19.02 3.29 -9.96
CA PHE A 189 -18.49 4.19 -10.99
C PHE A 189 -16.96 4.05 -11.13
N LEU A 190 -16.23 3.94 -10.01
CA LEU A 190 -14.79 3.67 -10.02
C LEU A 190 -14.49 2.31 -10.65
N LEU A 191 -15.23 1.25 -10.31
CA LEU A 191 -15.09 -0.07 -10.92
C LEU A 191 -15.18 0.02 -12.45
N ILE A 192 -16.22 0.65 -12.98
CA ILE A 192 -16.43 0.79 -14.44
C ILE A 192 -15.30 1.61 -15.07
N THR A 193 -15.03 2.81 -14.53
CA THR A 193 -14.04 3.71 -15.13
C THR A 193 -12.62 3.14 -15.05
N ARG A 194 -12.26 2.46 -13.97
CA ARG A 194 -10.96 1.81 -13.82
C ARG A 194 -10.84 0.54 -14.65
N PHE A 195 -11.92 -0.23 -14.79
CA PHE A 195 -11.95 -1.34 -15.73
C PHE A 195 -11.64 -0.88 -17.15
N LEU A 196 -12.34 0.16 -17.64
CA LEU A 196 -12.12 0.71 -18.98
C LEU A 196 -10.71 1.30 -19.13
N MET A 197 -10.18 1.93 -18.07
CA MET A 197 -8.82 2.48 -18.08
C MET A 197 -7.74 1.39 -18.11
N VAL A 198 -7.91 0.29 -17.35
CA VAL A 198 -7.02 -0.89 -17.43
C VAL A 198 -7.09 -1.49 -18.84
N ASP A 199 -8.29 -1.68 -19.37
CA ASP A 199 -8.50 -2.22 -20.72
C ASP A 199 -7.85 -1.35 -21.81
N LEU A 200 -7.99 -0.02 -21.72
CA LEU A 200 -7.31 0.94 -22.59
C LEU A 200 -5.79 0.82 -22.46
N CYS A 201 -5.27 0.79 -21.24
CA CYS A 201 -3.83 0.68 -20.99
C CYS A 201 -3.26 -0.61 -21.59
N ILE A 202 -3.91 -1.76 -21.37
CA ILE A 202 -3.50 -3.04 -21.95
C ILE A 202 -3.41 -2.93 -23.48
N ASN A 203 -4.46 -2.43 -24.13
CA ASN A 203 -4.49 -2.33 -25.59
C ASN A 203 -3.43 -1.37 -26.16
N LEU A 204 -3.07 -0.30 -25.43
CA LEU A 204 -1.99 0.62 -25.80
C LEU A 204 -0.60 0.00 -25.55
N MET A 205 -0.41 -0.67 -24.41
CA MET A 205 0.84 -1.33 -24.04
C MET A 205 1.17 -2.50 -24.99
N ASP A 206 0.16 -3.22 -25.48
CA ASP A 206 0.31 -4.27 -26.50
C ASP A 206 0.93 -3.77 -27.80
N ARG A 207 0.85 -2.46 -28.08
CA ARG A 207 1.44 -1.84 -29.28
C ARG A 207 2.85 -1.32 -29.06
N SER A 208 3.29 -1.20 -27.81
CA SER A 208 4.60 -0.63 -27.49
C SER A 208 5.59 -1.72 -27.10
N GLN A 209 6.71 -1.77 -27.84
CA GLN A 209 7.79 -2.72 -27.59
C GLN A 209 8.36 -2.62 -26.16
N ALA A 210 8.24 -1.46 -25.51
CA ALA A 210 8.71 -1.25 -24.15
C ALA A 210 8.03 -2.19 -23.13
N PHE A 211 6.78 -2.58 -23.37
CA PHE A 211 6.04 -3.48 -22.47
C PHE A 211 6.11 -4.95 -22.88
N GLN A 212 6.80 -5.25 -23.97
CA GLN A 212 6.94 -6.61 -24.49
C GLN A 212 8.13 -7.39 -23.91
N GLY A 213 8.81 -6.82 -22.89
CA GLY A 213 9.86 -7.51 -22.11
C GLY A 213 11.22 -7.62 -22.79
N PHE A 214 11.50 -6.83 -23.82
CA PHE A 214 12.69 -7.00 -24.68
C PHE A 214 13.85 -6.02 -24.39
N GLN A 215 13.71 -5.09 -23.46
CA GLN A 215 14.70 -4.01 -23.28
C GLN A 215 15.12 -3.88 -21.82
N PRO A 216 16.44 -3.80 -21.52
CA PRO A 216 16.93 -3.43 -20.20
C PRO A 216 16.34 -2.08 -19.75
N PRO A 217 16.09 -1.86 -18.44
CA PRO A 217 15.65 -0.56 -17.94
C PRO A 217 16.61 0.56 -18.36
N LEU A 218 17.91 0.26 -18.43
CA LEU A 218 18.97 1.22 -18.74
C LEU A 218 18.98 1.70 -20.19
N SER A 219 18.61 0.86 -21.17
CA SER A 219 18.50 1.33 -22.57
C SER A 219 17.30 2.26 -22.77
N MET A 220 16.34 2.24 -21.85
CA MET A 220 15.26 3.23 -21.80
C MET A 220 15.70 4.55 -21.16
N VAL A 221 16.65 4.54 -20.22
CA VAL A 221 17.10 5.75 -19.48
C VAL A 221 17.83 6.77 -20.36
N TYR A 222 18.42 6.34 -21.49
CA TYR A 222 19.20 7.20 -22.38
C TYR A 222 18.59 7.30 -23.79
N PRO A 223 17.59 8.18 -24.02
CA PRO A 223 17.07 8.40 -25.36
C PRO A 223 18.10 9.11 -26.24
N VAL A 224 18.57 8.43 -27.30
CA VAL A 224 19.55 8.96 -28.26
C VAL A 224 18.90 9.88 -29.32
N SER A 225 17.56 9.99 -29.34
CA SER A 225 16.82 10.83 -30.29
C SER A 225 15.57 11.47 -29.67
N THR A 226 15.05 12.56 -30.27
CA THR A 226 13.79 13.20 -29.85
C THR A 226 12.60 12.23 -29.90
N ARG A 227 12.55 11.36 -30.92
CA ARG A 227 11.53 10.31 -31.00
C ARG A 227 11.67 9.33 -29.84
N SER A 228 12.89 8.95 -29.48
CA SER A 228 13.16 8.08 -28.34
C SER A 228 12.76 8.75 -27.01
N LEU A 229 12.97 10.06 -26.86
CA LEU A 229 12.56 10.82 -25.68
C LEU A 229 11.04 10.92 -25.54
N LEU A 230 10.31 11.19 -26.62
CA LEU A 230 8.85 11.24 -26.60
C LEU A 230 8.24 9.87 -26.33
N MET A 231 8.78 8.82 -26.97
CA MET A 231 8.34 7.44 -26.72
C MET A 231 8.67 7.00 -25.30
N PHE A 232 9.82 7.43 -24.77
CA PHE A 232 10.15 7.27 -23.36
C PHE A 232 9.02 7.90 -22.54
N LEU A 233 8.84 9.23 -22.56
CA LEU A 233 7.78 9.96 -21.85
C LEU A 233 6.40 9.30 -21.91
N TRP A 234 5.97 8.91 -23.11
CA TRP A 234 4.73 8.20 -23.33
C TRP A 234 4.64 6.88 -22.56
N ASN A 235 5.67 6.04 -22.63
CA ASN A 235 5.70 4.76 -21.93
C ASN A 235 5.69 4.92 -20.41
N GLY A 236 6.38 5.91 -19.85
CA GLY A 236 6.34 6.17 -18.40
C GLY A 236 4.96 6.59 -17.92
N VAL A 237 4.30 7.48 -18.65
CA VAL A 237 2.91 7.90 -18.36
C VAL A 237 1.97 6.72 -18.47
N LEU A 238 2.06 5.95 -19.56
CA LEU A 238 1.21 4.79 -19.81
C LEU A 238 1.41 3.69 -18.75
N GLY A 239 2.65 3.36 -18.40
CA GLY A 239 2.99 2.40 -17.36
C GLY A 239 2.46 2.82 -15.99
N THR A 240 2.67 4.08 -15.62
CA THR A 240 2.16 4.65 -14.36
C THR A 240 0.63 4.63 -14.32
N ALA A 241 -0.02 5.01 -15.42
CA ALA A 241 -1.47 4.96 -15.56
C ALA A 241 -1.99 3.53 -15.40
N GLY A 242 -1.36 2.54 -16.03
CA GLY A 242 -1.72 1.13 -15.88
C GLY A 242 -1.62 0.64 -14.43
N VAL A 243 -0.50 0.89 -13.75
CA VAL A 243 -0.32 0.52 -12.34
C VAL A 243 -1.36 1.21 -11.45
N TYR A 244 -1.58 2.50 -11.66
CA TYR A 244 -2.61 3.27 -10.95
C TYR A 244 -3.99 2.63 -11.10
N SER A 245 -4.41 2.36 -12.34
CA SER A 245 -5.72 1.81 -12.64
C SER A 245 -5.93 0.42 -12.08
N VAL A 246 -4.93 -0.46 -12.15
CA VAL A 246 -5.03 -1.84 -11.61
C VAL A 246 -5.20 -1.82 -10.10
N MET A 247 -4.40 -1.03 -9.39
CA MET A 247 -4.47 -0.93 -7.93
C MET A 247 -5.79 -0.28 -7.47
N ASP A 248 -6.26 0.75 -8.17
CA ASP A 248 -7.54 1.40 -7.84
C ASP A 248 -8.74 0.51 -8.16
N LEU A 249 -8.66 -0.27 -9.25
CA LEU A 249 -9.64 -1.31 -9.59
C LEU A 249 -9.71 -2.38 -8.50
N TYR A 250 -8.56 -2.88 -8.06
CA TYR A 250 -8.45 -3.85 -6.96
C TYR A 250 -9.08 -3.31 -5.66
N GLY A 251 -8.75 -2.07 -5.29
CA GLY A 251 -9.35 -1.41 -4.12
C GLY A 251 -10.87 -1.28 -4.22
N SER A 252 -11.38 -0.92 -5.40
CA SER A 252 -12.83 -0.81 -5.67
C SER A 252 -13.53 -2.16 -5.58
N CYS A 253 -12.93 -3.22 -6.12
CA CYS A 253 -13.45 -4.59 -6.01
C CYS A 253 -13.57 -5.04 -4.55
N ILE A 254 -12.51 -4.87 -3.74
CA ILE A 254 -12.55 -5.20 -2.32
C ILE A 254 -13.63 -4.41 -1.59
N ALA A 255 -13.71 -3.10 -1.84
CA ALA A 255 -14.72 -2.24 -1.23
C ALA A 255 -16.14 -2.70 -1.56
N LEU A 256 -16.42 -3.03 -2.83
CA LEU A 256 -17.73 -3.50 -3.28
C LEU A 256 -18.10 -4.87 -2.69
N VAL A 257 -17.16 -5.81 -2.64
CA VAL A 257 -17.38 -7.12 -2.01
C VAL A 257 -17.63 -6.96 -0.50
N SER A 258 -16.79 -6.18 0.18
CA SER A 258 -16.84 -6.06 1.64
C SER A 258 -18.03 -5.24 2.12
N VAL A 259 -18.29 -4.08 1.51
CA VAL A 259 -19.37 -3.17 1.91
C VAL A 259 -20.68 -3.50 1.21
N GLY A 260 -20.64 -3.90 -0.05
CA GLY A 260 -21.82 -4.22 -0.85
C GLY A 260 -22.33 -5.62 -0.58
N LEU A 261 -21.59 -6.64 -1.03
CA LEU A 261 -22.02 -8.04 -1.03
C LEU A 261 -22.14 -8.64 0.38
N LEU A 262 -21.07 -8.54 1.18
CA LEU A 262 -21.04 -9.12 2.53
C LEU A 262 -21.65 -8.15 3.55
N GLY A 263 -21.23 -6.89 3.49
CA GLY A 263 -21.75 -5.81 4.32
C GLY A 263 -21.49 -5.99 5.82
N PRO A 264 -21.96 -5.04 6.63
CA PRO A 264 -21.64 -5.01 8.05
C PRO A 264 -22.39 -6.05 8.88
N ASN A 265 -23.38 -6.73 8.29
CA ASN A 265 -24.10 -7.83 8.96
C ASN A 265 -23.25 -9.12 9.01
N VAL A 266 -22.40 -9.33 8.00
CA VAL A 266 -21.48 -10.49 7.92
C VAL A 266 -20.11 -10.11 8.47
N LEU A 267 -19.57 -8.97 8.05
CA LEU A 267 -18.20 -8.55 8.36
C LEU A 267 -18.10 -7.60 9.57
N GLY A 268 -19.21 -7.17 10.16
CA GLY A 268 -19.19 -6.18 11.24
C GLY A 268 -18.60 -4.85 10.76
N THR A 269 -17.64 -4.29 11.51
CA THR A 269 -16.97 -3.03 11.15
C THR A 269 -16.32 -3.09 9.75
N TRP A 270 -15.81 -4.25 9.33
CA TRP A 270 -15.21 -4.43 8.00
C TRP A 270 -16.20 -4.27 6.87
N GLY A 271 -17.50 -4.34 7.13
CA GLY A 271 -18.50 -4.05 6.11
C GLY A 271 -18.85 -2.57 6.01
N GLU A 272 -18.18 -1.69 6.75
CA GLU A 272 -18.49 -0.27 6.79
C GLU A 272 -17.76 0.53 5.70
N PRO A 273 -18.43 1.50 5.04
CA PRO A 273 -17.83 2.35 4.00
C PRO A 273 -16.52 3.03 4.41
N PHE A 274 -16.43 3.53 5.65
CA PHE A 274 -15.27 4.31 6.10
C PHE A 274 -13.99 3.48 6.25
N MET A 275 -14.09 2.14 6.25
CA MET A 275 -12.94 1.24 6.26
C MET A 275 -12.22 1.16 4.92
N TYR A 276 -12.84 1.66 3.83
CA TYR A 276 -12.30 1.63 2.47
C TYR A 276 -12.16 3.04 1.88
N PRO A 277 -11.37 3.94 2.50
CA PRO A 277 -11.04 5.21 1.88
C PRO A 277 -10.23 4.96 0.60
N ARG A 278 -10.23 5.95 -0.30
CA ARG A 278 -9.45 5.88 -1.55
C ARG A 278 -7.98 5.55 -1.25
N LEU A 279 -7.37 4.76 -2.12
CA LEU A 279 -5.96 4.40 -2.03
C LEU A 279 -5.07 5.58 -2.39
N TRP A 280 -5.50 6.36 -3.38
CA TRP A 280 -4.77 7.49 -3.94
C TRP A 280 -5.28 8.80 -3.38
N GLY A 281 -4.36 9.70 -3.04
CA GLY A 281 -4.69 11.08 -2.70
C GLY A 281 -4.72 11.99 -3.93
N PRO A 282 -4.84 13.29 -3.69
CA PRO A 282 -5.02 14.26 -4.76
C PRO A 282 -3.71 14.70 -5.41
N LEU A 283 -3.73 14.85 -6.75
CA LEU A 283 -2.54 15.24 -7.54
C LEU A 283 -1.99 16.62 -7.20
N TRP A 284 -2.82 17.55 -6.71
CA TRP A 284 -2.34 18.89 -6.31
C TRP A 284 -1.36 18.86 -5.14
N ALA A 285 -1.31 17.76 -4.36
CA ALA A 285 -0.28 17.64 -3.34
C ALA A 285 1.15 17.60 -3.92
N ILE A 286 1.34 17.17 -5.18
CA ILE A 286 2.64 17.26 -5.86
C ILE A 286 3.00 18.73 -6.13
N TRP A 287 2.01 19.56 -6.46
CA TRP A 287 2.23 20.99 -6.64
C TRP A 287 2.59 21.69 -5.32
N ASP A 288 1.97 21.27 -4.22
CA ASP A 288 2.19 21.88 -2.91
C ASP A 288 3.48 21.39 -2.23
N ASP A 289 3.76 20.09 -2.25
CA ASP A 289 4.83 19.46 -1.47
C ASP A 289 5.88 18.72 -2.33
N GLY A 290 5.78 18.74 -3.67
CA GLY A 290 6.70 18.07 -4.58
C GLY A 290 6.75 16.55 -4.39
N LEU A 291 7.96 15.98 -4.27
CA LEU A 291 8.19 14.55 -4.05
C LEU A 291 7.60 14.05 -2.73
N MET A 292 7.60 14.89 -1.68
CA MET A 292 6.97 14.52 -0.42
C MET A 292 5.45 14.38 -0.62
N GLY A 293 4.85 15.28 -1.40
CA GLY A 293 3.46 15.21 -1.85
C GLY A 293 3.16 13.99 -2.73
N MET A 294 4.09 13.64 -3.62
CA MET A 294 3.98 12.43 -4.43
C MET A 294 3.93 11.17 -3.56
N TRP A 295 4.87 11.00 -2.63
CA TRP A 295 4.97 9.75 -1.86
C TRP A 295 4.05 9.68 -0.63
N SER A 296 3.65 10.81 -0.05
CA SER A 296 2.87 10.85 1.20
C SER A 296 1.35 10.82 0.95
N PRO A 297 0.73 11.82 0.32
CA PRO A 297 -0.70 11.75 -0.01
C PRO A 297 -1.02 11.09 -1.36
N VAL A 298 -0.24 11.32 -2.44
CA VAL A 298 -0.67 10.90 -3.80
C VAL A 298 -0.52 9.39 -3.99
N TRP A 299 0.69 8.86 -3.82
CA TRP A 299 0.99 7.45 -4.03
C TRP A 299 0.33 6.58 -2.97
N HIS A 300 -0.18 5.41 -3.39
CA HIS A 300 -1.04 4.56 -2.59
C HIS A 300 -0.53 4.36 -1.14
N ASP A 301 -1.42 4.42 -0.16
CA ASP A 301 -1.05 4.31 1.27
C ASP A 301 -1.09 2.88 1.82
N LEU A 302 -1.36 1.88 0.97
CA LEU A 302 -1.65 0.49 1.35
C LEU A 302 -0.66 -0.11 2.38
N PHE A 303 0.64 0.09 2.20
CA PHE A 303 1.70 -0.47 3.07
C PHE A 303 2.39 0.58 3.93
N LYS A 304 2.12 1.86 3.69
CA LYS A 304 2.85 3.01 4.23
C LYS A 304 2.94 2.97 5.75
N HIS A 305 1.84 2.59 6.40
CA HIS A 305 1.78 2.54 7.86
C HIS A 305 2.67 1.45 8.47
N ILE A 306 2.82 0.30 7.82
CA ILE A 306 3.70 -0.77 8.30
C ILE A 306 5.15 -0.28 8.35
N PHE A 307 5.59 0.38 7.27
CA PHE A 307 6.94 0.95 7.19
C PHE A 307 7.14 2.10 8.18
N GLN A 308 6.16 3.00 8.30
CA GLN A 308 6.23 4.13 9.24
C GLN A 308 6.30 3.67 10.70
N THR A 309 5.46 2.71 11.10
CA THR A 309 5.48 2.13 12.45
C THR A 309 6.84 1.49 12.77
N PHE A 310 7.42 0.77 11.81
CA PHE A 310 8.75 0.19 11.97
C PHE A 310 9.82 1.26 12.15
N SER A 311 9.81 2.30 11.30
CA SER A 311 10.77 3.39 11.40
C SER A 311 10.68 4.14 12.73
N ARG A 312 9.48 4.31 13.30
CA ARG A 312 9.27 4.92 14.63
C ARG A 312 9.73 4.01 15.78
N GLY A 313 9.60 2.70 15.61
CA GLY A 313 10.13 1.71 16.56
C GLY A 313 11.66 1.74 16.65
N LEU A 314 12.34 1.99 15.53
CA LEU A 314 13.81 2.14 15.49
C LEU A 314 14.30 3.54 15.88
N VAL A 315 13.58 4.59 15.47
CA VAL A 315 13.95 5.99 15.71
C VAL A 315 12.76 6.74 16.31
N PRO A 316 12.62 6.75 17.64
CA PRO A 316 11.51 7.39 18.34
C PRO A 316 11.37 8.90 18.02
N GLU A 317 10.13 9.42 18.12
CA GLU A 317 9.85 10.84 17.88
C GLU A 317 10.35 11.74 19.02
N LYS A 318 10.16 11.31 20.27
CA LYS A 318 10.67 12.01 21.44
C LYS A 318 12.13 11.60 21.69
N PRO A 319 13.04 12.56 21.90
CA PRO A 319 14.39 12.22 22.32
C PRO A 319 14.31 11.53 23.68
N ASP A 320 14.80 10.30 23.74
CA ASP A 320 15.29 9.77 25.00
C ASP A 320 16.43 10.71 25.45
N PRO A 321 16.50 11.17 26.71
CA PRO A 321 17.62 11.96 27.21
C PRO A 321 19.00 11.36 26.84
N ASP A 322 19.10 10.04 26.69
CA ASP A 322 20.33 9.33 26.29
C ASP A 322 20.60 9.33 24.77
N PHE A 323 19.60 9.66 23.92
CA PHE A 323 19.69 9.74 22.46
C PHE A 323 19.66 11.19 21.92
N SER A 324 20.19 12.14 22.69
CA SER A 324 20.18 13.59 22.38
C SER A 324 21.04 14.03 21.18
N ARG A 325 21.76 13.12 20.51
CA ARG A 325 22.77 13.48 19.49
C ARG A 325 22.20 14.00 18.16
N TRP A 326 20.94 13.71 17.83
CA TRP A 326 20.37 14.09 16.52
C TRP A 326 19.29 15.17 16.63
N SER A 327 19.26 16.09 15.67
CA SER A 327 18.17 17.06 15.56
C SER A 327 16.85 16.38 15.17
N TYR A 328 15.73 17.06 15.42
CA TYR A 328 14.40 16.58 14.99
C TYR A 328 14.36 16.29 13.48
N HIS A 329 14.93 17.19 12.67
CA HIS A 329 15.03 17.04 11.21
C HIS A 329 15.90 15.84 10.82
N GLY A 330 17.03 15.63 11.49
CA GLY A 330 17.89 14.46 11.27
C GLY A 330 17.16 13.14 11.52
N ARG A 331 16.42 13.04 12.64
CA ARG A 331 15.57 11.86 12.93
C ARG A 331 14.51 11.65 11.86
N SER A 332 13.88 12.72 11.38
CA SER A 332 12.86 12.65 10.33
C SER A 332 13.41 12.09 9.02
N LEU A 333 14.58 12.57 8.59
CA LEU A 333 15.26 12.09 7.38
C LEU A 333 15.64 10.61 7.50
N ILE A 334 16.15 10.19 8.67
CA ILE A 334 16.54 8.78 8.89
C ILE A 334 15.31 7.87 8.89
N ARG A 335 14.21 8.26 9.53
CA ARG A 335 12.95 7.52 9.45
C ARG A 335 12.47 7.39 8.01
N MET A 336 12.51 8.48 7.24
CA MET A 336 12.15 8.47 5.83
C MET A 336 13.03 7.52 5.03
N GLN A 337 14.35 7.53 5.26
CA GLN A 337 15.28 6.59 4.63
C GLN A 337 14.97 5.14 4.98
N ILE A 338 14.64 4.84 6.25
CA ILE A 338 14.21 3.50 6.67
C ILE A 338 12.92 3.10 5.93
N VAL A 339 11.92 3.98 5.84
CA VAL A 339 10.66 3.70 5.12
C VAL A 339 10.93 3.30 3.67
N PHE A 340 11.77 4.07 2.96
CA PHE A 340 12.09 3.79 1.57
C PHE A 340 13.00 2.58 1.37
N LEU A 341 13.92 2.31 2.32
CA LEU A 341 14.72 1.10 2.35
C LEU A 341 13.82 -0.15 2.47
N LEU A 342 12.86 -0.14 3.40
CA LEU A 342 11.91 -1.23 3.59
C LEU A 342 11.03 -1.44 2.35
N SER A 343 10.57 -0.35 1.73
CA SER A 343 9.85 -0.41 0.45
C SER A 343 10.72 -1.03 -0.65
N GLY A 344 11.99 -0.61 -0.74
CA GLY A 344 12.95 -1.17 -1.69
C GLY A 344 13.21 -2.65 -1.49
N ILE A 345 13.30 -3.14 -0.24
CA ILE A 345 13.44 -4.57 0.05
C ILE A 345 12.22 -5.35 -0.47
N CYS A 346 11.00 -4.84 -0.24
CA CYS A 346 9.79 -5.51 -0.70
C CYS A 346 9.73 -5.56 -2.25
N HIS A 347 10.01 -4.45 -2.92
CA HIS A 347 9.99 -4.39 -4.39
C HIS A 347 11.15 -5.16 -5.05
N GLY A 348 12.37 -5.06 -4.52
CA GLY A 348 13.51 -5.85 -4.97
C GLY A 348 13.29 -7.34 -4.76
N GLY A 349 12.66 -7.73 -3.65
CA GLY A 349 12.23 -9.10 -3.39
C GLY A 349 11.17 -9.60 -4.39
N ALA A 350 10.19 -8.77 -4.71
CA ALA A 350 9.15 -9.06 -5.70
C ALA A 350 9.71 -9.21 -7.13
N SER A 351 10.75 -8.44 -7.45
CA SER A 351 11.50 -8.53 -8.69
C SER A 351 12.34 -9.81 -8.76
N HIS A 352 13.07 -10.13 -7.69
CA HIS A 352 14.00 -11.27 -7.65
C HIS A 352 13.31 -12.62 -7.88
N ILE A 353 12.07 -12.75 -7.44
CA ILE A 353 11.33 -14.02 -7.47
C ILE A 353 10.59 -14.26 -8.80
N GLN A 354 10.66 -13.30 -9.73
CA GLN A 354 10.07 -13.45 -11.05
C GLN A 354 10.73 -14.58 -11.83
N LEU A 355 9.94 -15.24 -12.67
CA LEU A 355 10.45 -16.33 -13.53
C LEU A 355 11.31 -15.82 -14.68
N THR A 356 11.07 -14.59 -15.13
CA THR A 356 11.86 -13.96 -16.18
C THR A 356 13.01 -13.17 -15.57
N HIS A 357 14.01 -12.86 -16.38
CA HIS A 357 15.13 -12.04 -15.94
C HIS A 357 14.67 -10.59 -15.66
N THR A 358 14.82 -10.16 -14.42
CA THR A 358 14.48 -8.84 -13.89
C THR A 358 15.70 -8.15 -13.27
N TYR A 359 15.51 -6.99 -12.64
CA TYR A 359 16.59 -6.15 -12.11
C TYR A 359 16.37 -5.81 -10.62
N PRO A 360 16.39 -6.81 -9.71
CA PRO A 360 15.99 -6.62 -8.32
C PRO A 360 16.82 -5.59 -7.56
N ILE A 361 18.12 -5.53 -7.82
CA ILE A 361 19.02 -4.55 -7.20
C ILE A 361 18.73 -3.13 -7.69
N LEU A 362 18.48 -2.96 -8.99
CA LEU A 362 18.15 -1.65 -9.54
C LEU A 362 16.81 -1.17 -8.98
N THR A 363 15.81 -2.05 -8.94
CA THR A 363 14.50 -1.79 -8.30
C THR A 363 14.65 -1.40 -6.83
N PHE A 364 15.45 -2.14 -6.07
CA PHE A 364 15.77 -1.82 -4.67
C PHE A 364 16.39 -0.42 -4.54
N ILE A 365 17.39 -0.08 -5.37
CA ILE A 365 18.05 1.23 -5.39
C ILE A 365 17.05 2.34 -5.76
N GLY A 366 16.20 2.12 -6.77
CA GLY A 366 15.21 3.08 -7.24
C GLY A 366 14.19 3.48 -6.17
N PHE A 367 13.77 2.54 -5.32
CA PHE A 367 12.91 2.85 -4.17
C PHE A 367 13.70 3.45 -2.99
N THR A 368 14.93 3.00 -2.74
CA THR A 368 15.75 3.49 -1.63
C THR A 368 16.22 4.93 -1.85
N SER A 369 16.42 5.34 -3.10
CA SER A 369 16.89 6.68 -3.48
C SER A 369 15.86 7.78 -3.23
N GLN A 370 14.58 7.47 -3.04
CA GLN A 370 13.52 8.48 -2.88
C GLN A 370 13.74 9.42 -1.70
N ALA A 371 14.31 8.92 -0.60
CA ALA A 371 14.66 9.75 0.55
C ALA A 371 15.75 10.78 0.21
N ILE A 372 16.74 10.39 -0.61
CA ILE A 372 17.77 11.30 -1.14
C ILE A 372 17.11 12.35 -2.04
N GLY A 373 16.19 11.92 -2.92
CA GLY A 373 15.44 12.82 -3.79
C GLY A 373 14.68 13.90 -3.01
N ILE A 374 14.01 13.52 -1.93
CA ILE A 374 13.29 14.45 -1.05
C ILE A 374 14.27 15.37 -0.30
N ALA A 375 15.38 14.84 0.22
CA ALA A 375 16.39 15.65 0.91
C ALA A 375 17.01 16.71 -0.01
N LEU A 376 17.32 16.34 -1.26
CA LEU A 376 17.80 17.26 -2.29
C LEU A 376 16.75 18.32 -2.64
N GLN A 377 15.47 17.94 -2.75
CA GLN A 377 14.38 18.91 -2.97
C GLN A 377 14.32 19.95 -1.84
N ILE A 378 14.39 19.50 -0.58
CA ILE A 378 14.38 20.39 0.59
C ILE A 378 15.57 21.36 0.52
N LEU A 379 16.76 20.87 0.16
CA LEU A 379 17.95 21.71 0.01
C LEU A 379 17.79 22.75 -1.11
N ILE A 380 17.27 22.34 -2.27
CA ILE A 380 17.00 23.24 -3.41
C ILE A 380 15.99 24.32 -3.00
N ASP A 381 14.93 23.94 -2.28
CA ASP A 381 13.92 24.88 -1.83
C ASP A 381 14.48 25.88 -0.81
N SER A 382 15.28 25.42 0.16
CA SER A 382 15.98 26.30 1.11
C SER A 382 16.96 27.25 0.43
N PHE A 383 17.67 26.79 -0.61
CA PHE A 383 18.54 27.65 -1.41
C PHE A 383 17.71 28.71 -2.14
N MET A 384 16.65 28.33 -2.86
CA MET A 384 15.78 29.30 -3.53
C MET A 384 15.16 30.33 -2.58
N GLU A 385 14.84 29.93 -1.36
CA GLU A 385 14.38 30.84 -0.30
C GLU A 385 15.47 31.84 0.11
N THR A 386 16.72 31.38 0.22
CA THR A 386 17.88 32.25 0.51
C THR A 386 18.13 33.28 -0.59
N PHE A 387 17.82 32.96 -1.85
CA PHE A 387 17.89 33.89 -2.99
C PHE A 387 16.60 34.67 -3.25
N GLU A 388 15.67 34.69 -2.28
CA GLU A 388 14.40 35.43 -2.35
C GLU A 388 13.58 35.11 -3.62
N VAL A 389 13.70 33.89 -4.14
CA VAL A 389 12.94 33.45 -5.31
C VAL A 389 11.45 33.41 -4.93
N GLY A 390 10.62 34.14 -5.68
CA GLY A 390 9.19 34.24 -5.40
C GLY A 390 8.49 32.87 -5.30
N HIS A 391 7.51 32.77 -4.40
CA HIS A 391 6.82 31.54 -4.03
C HIS A 391 6.30 30.71 -5.22
N VAL A 392 5.70 31.35 -6.23
CA VAL A 392 5.18 30.64 -7.42
C VAL A 392 6.31 29.99 -8.23
N LYS A 393 7.44 30.70 -8.39
CA LYS A 393 8.62 30.17 -9.09
C LYS A 393 9.22 29.01 -8.32
N ARG A 394 9.31 29.09 -6.99
CA ARG A 394 9.73 27.98 -6.12
C ARG A 394 8.87 26.74 -6.31
N LYS A 395 7.54 26.87 -6.22
CA LYS A 395 6.61 25.76 -6.45
C LYS A 395 6.74 25.15 -7.85
N ALA A 396 6.89 25.97 -8.88
CA ALA A 396 7.11 25.49 -10.25
C ALA A 396 8.42 24.68 -10.37
N TRP A 397 9.51 25.13 -9.75
CA TRP A 397 10.78 24.40 -9.72
C TRP A 397 10.68 23.09 -8.93
N ILE A 398 10.04 23.11 -7.76
CA ILE A 398 9.79 21.91 -6.96
C ILE A 398 8.95 20.91 -7.75
N LEU A 399 7.89 21.35 -8.43
CA LEU A 399 7.08 20.48 -9.29
C LEU A 399 7.94 19.87 -10.40
N LEU A 400 8.70 20.70 -11.13
CA LEU A 400 9.55 20.22 -12.22
C LEU A 400 10.57 19.20 -11.73
N TYR A 401 11.27 19.50 -10.63
CA TYR A 401 12.20 18.57 -9.98
C TYR A 401 11.51 17.25 -9.62
N SER A 402 10.32 17.34 -9.02
CA SER A 402 9.55 16.16 -8.60
C SER A 402 9.14 15.29 -9.77
N LEU A 403 8.66 15.91 -10.87
CA LEU A 403 8.30 15.20 -12.08
C LEU A 403 9.51 14.53 -12.70
N VAL A 404 10.64 15.23 -12.82
CA VAL A 404 11.88 14.67 -13.38
C VAL A 404 12.38 13.49 -12.53
N TRP A 405 12.46 13.67 -11.22
CA TRP A 405 12.92 12.63 -10.30
C TRP A 405 11.99 11.40 -10.28
N ALA A 406 10.67 11.64 -10.12
CA ALA A 406 9.68 10.58 -10.14
C ALA A 406 9.72 9.84 -11.47
N PHE A 407 9.87 10.56 -12.59
CA PHE A 407 9.97 9.94 -13.90
C PHE A 407 11.16 8.98 -13.99
N PHE A 408 12.39 9.43 -13.70
CA PHE A 408 13.58 8.56 -13.74
C PHE A 408 13.48 7.34 -12.83
N THR A 409 13.02 7.55 -11.59
CA THR A 409 12.93 6.45 -10.61
C THR A 409 11.75 5.52 -10.89
N MET A 410 10.65 6.02 -11.44
CA MET A 410 9.52 5.20 -11.86
C MET A 410 9.87 4.29 -13.04
N TYR A 411 10.75 4.70 -13.98
CA TYR A 411 11.19 3.78 -15.05
C TYR A 411 11.94 2.58 -14.56
N VAL A 412 12.73 2.73 -13.50
CA VAL A 412 13.40 1.59 -12.91
C VAL A 412 12.36 0.54 -12.50
N PHE A 413 11.29 0.97 -11.83
CA PHE A 413 10.20 0.10 -11.42
C PHE A 413 9.35 -0.42 -12.60
N LEU A 414 8.94 0.45 -13.52
CA LEU A 414 8.11 0.07 -14.67
C LEU A 414 8.88 -0.82 -15.65
N GLY A 415 10.16 -0.56 -15.85
CA GLY A 415 11.05 -1.39 -16.67
C GLY A 415 11.20 -2.79 -16.07
N ASP A 416 11.32 -2.88 -14.75
CA ASP A 416 11.33 -4.17 -14.04
C ASP A 416 10.00 -4.93 -14.16
N LEU A 417 8.86 -4.24 -14.04
CA LEU A 417 7.53 -4.83 -14.30
C LEU A 417 7.33 -5.24 -15.78
N ALA A 418 7.93 -4.52 -16.72
CA ALA A 418 7.91 -4.91 -18.12
C ALA A 418 8.78 -6.13 -18.39
N ALA A 419 9.96 -6.19 -17.78
CA ALA A 419 10.87 -7.34 -17.85
C ALA A 419 10.26 -8.58 -17.19
N SER A 420 9.48 -8.42 -16.11
CA SER A 420 8.71 -9.51 -15.50
C SER A 420 7.58 -10.04 -16.39
N GLY A 421 7.20 -9.29 -17.42
CA GLY A 421 6.04 -9.58 -18.27
C GLY A 421 4.70 -9.20 -17.64
N ALA A 422 4.69 -8.46 -16.51
CA ALA A 422 3.45 -8.11 -15.81
C ALA A 422 2.45 -7.37 -16.71
N PHE A 423 2.93 -6.50 -17.61
CA PHE A 423 2.07 -5.77 -18.55
C PHE A 423 1.48 -6.62 -19.69
N LYS A 424 1.94 -7.86 -19.87
CA LYS A 424 1.35 -8.80 -20.84
C LYS A 424 0.09 -9.48 -20.30
N LEU A 425 -0.09 -9.46 -18.97
CA LEU A 425 -1.23 -10.10 -18.34
C LEU A 425 -2.53 -9.40 -18.74
N LYS A 426 -3.46 -10.20 -19.23
CA LYS A 426 -4.82 -9.78 -19.54
C LYS A 426 -5.63 -9.82 -18.26
N LEU A 427 -5.60 -8.72 -17.51
CA LEU A 427 -6.18 -8.61 -16.16
C LEU A 427 -7.71 -8.48 -16.15
N VAL A 428 -8.29 -7.98 -17.25
CA VAL A 428 -9.74 -7.89 -17.41
C VAL A 428 -10.29 -9.16 -18.06
N PRO A 429 -11.52 -9.61 -17.72
CA PRO A 429 -12.13 -10.79 -18.34
C PRO A 429 -12.39 -10.62 -19.85
N PHE A 430 -12.69 -9.40 -20.30
CA PHE A 430 -12.98 -9.06 -21.69
C PHE A 430 -12.50 -7.63 -21.99
N SER A 431 -12.33 -7.31 -23.28
CA SER A 431 -11.87 -5.99 -23.74
C SER A 431 -12.93 -5.26 -24.55
N VAL A 432 -13.43 -4.15 -23.98
CA VAL A 432 -14.36 -3.23 -24.65
C VAL A 432 -13.60 -2.37 -25.65
N VAL A 433 -12.42 -1.88 -25.28
CA VAL A 433 -11.56 -1.07 -26.16
C VAL A 433 -11.08 -1.90 -27.34
N GLY A 434 -10.67 -3.15 -27.10
CA GLY A 434 -10.28 -4.09 -28.15
C GLY A 434 -11.41 -4.34 -29.13
N LEU A 435 -12.62 -4.60 -28.63
CA LEU A 435 -13.82 -4.77 -29.47
C LEU A 435 -14.09 -3.53 -30.34
N LEU A 436 -14.05 -2.33 -29.76
CA LEU A 436 -14.24 -1.07 -30.50
C LEU A 436 -13.14 -0.81 -31.53
N TRP A 437 -11.94 -1.35 -31.31
CA TRP A 437 -10.81 -1.29 -32.25
C TRP A 437 -10.75 -2.48 -33.22
N GLY A 438 -11.75 -3.36 -33.22
CA GLY A 438 -11.79 -4.53 -34.10
C GLY A 438 -10.71 -5.58 -33.80
N ARG A 439 -10.23 -5.64 -32.55
CA ARG A 439 -9.20 -6.60 -32.12
C ARG A 439 -9.81 -7.77 -31.35
N PRO A 440 -9.45 -9.02 -31.71
CA PRO A 440 -9.88 -10.18 -30.94
C PRO A 440 -9.24 -10.16 -29.55
N TRP A 441 -10.03 -10.45 -28.53
CA TRP A 441 -9.54 -10.60 -27.17
C TRP A 441 -8.96 -12.01 -26.99
N PRO A 442 -7.68 -12.17 -26.63
CA PRO A 442 -7.04 -13.49 -26.51
C PRO A 442 -7.52 -14.28 -25.27
N GLY A 443 -8.47 -13.74 -24.50
CA GLY A 443 -8.99 -14.35 -23.29
C GLY A 443 -8.36 -13.78 -22.02
N TRP A 444 -9.00 -14.09 -20.89
CA TRP A 444 -8.54 -13.70 -19.56
C TRP A 444 -7.34 -14.57 -19.16
N GLN A 445 -6.20 -13.93 -18.87
CA GLN A 445 -4.96 -14.62 -18.47
C GLN A 445 -4.61 -14.36 -16.99
N GLY A 446 -5.49 -13.68 -16.26
CA GLY A 446 -5.31 -13.31 -14.86
C GLY A 446 -5.54 -14.44 -13.85
N SER A 447 -5.66 -15.70 -14.29
CA SER A 447 -5.88 -16.87 -13.44
C SER A 447 -4.58 -17.42 -12.83
#